data_AF-D3B593-F1
#
_entry.id   AF-D3B593-F1
#
_cell.length_a   1.000
_cell.length_b   1.000
_cell.length_c   1.000
_cell.angle_alpha   90.00
_cell.angle_beta   90.00
_cell.angle_gamma   90.00
#
_symmetry.space_group_name_H-M   'P 1'
#
loop_
_entity.id
_entity.type
_entity.pdbx_description
1 polymer ?
#
loop_
_entity_poly.entity_id
_entity_poly.type
_entity_poly.pdbx_seq_one_letter_code
_entity_poly.pdbx_strand_id
1 'polypeptide(L)'
;MMMISKYIYTTFRYSNNNINTLSSLLSSSYIINSYKRSNRYYSSVIESKDIVVNEIQDSLEKNSNSNSNVDKIYSRDELKQILNENSRRQNIGKLEDWYNVGADLSKLQIPNDVWKQFRGSLYSLLSFVEPDFKWEPWKFNTLTTTTSESESNNKSISNPRGFWKDQSHQLLYMKWLAEQLSFDDREYERWYTVGKSHFIKYRGRGLLSVYGDSVYLLLSSLYPEFEWLPWKFDNTPKRFWSDRDNQIRYIKWLARKLEIKQLKDWYRITKLDFQENYGSSLLSLFGGSPARVVMTLIDPKDHHDNLKTGMVEKQQHVENKWQIWRFTCLPRAAKLDIEVLREFIQFAESHYAIESQADWYRLSWSQIRDIGGFSLVKKNGGFCQSLAKIYPEKQWNPLLFNMPGKKSSQRLLKIYLDRLLHPDYKVVEDYRDVDLLRYRSTNTGFQLDFYCSELKLAFEYQGKQHFLDTPLFGDAKIYRDRDTEKRVICRELGIKIIDIPYWWDNQVESLIGTIQENNGHQWISKYLESIKTKEDNNVVDQLHFSPIPKTYQKQRTNKKVHLL
;
A
#
# COMPACT_ATOMS: atom_id res chain seq x y z
N MET A 1 -17.22 27.85 -21.56
CA MET A 1 -16.04 28.72 -21.37
C MET A 1 -15.66 28.93 -19.90
N MET A 2 -16.58 29.19 -18.96
CA MET A 2 -16.24 29.37 -17.53
C MET A 2 -15.63 28.12 -16.83
N MET A 3 -15.85 26.89 -17.32
CA MET A 3 -15.20 25.68 -16.77
C MET A 3 -13.75 25.48 -17.24
N ILE A 4 -13.39 25.95 -18.45
CA ILE A 4 -11.99 25.93 -18.93
C ILE A 4 -11.16 26.92 -18.09
N SER A 5 -11.74 28.07 -17.74
CA SER A 5 -11.11 29.06 -16.85
C SER A 5 -10.81 28.51 -15.46
N LYS A 6 -11.72 27.71 -14.86
CA LYS A 6 -11.52 27.12 -13.52
C LYS A 6 -10.46 26.01 -13.51
N TYR A 7 -10.36 25.22 -14.58
CA TYR A 7 -9.36 24.16 -14.73
C TYR A 7 -7.98 24.74 -15.04
N ILE A 8 -7.88 25.69 -15.98
CA ILE A 8 -6.61 26.38 -16.28
C ILE A 8 -6.10 27.14 -15.06
N TYR A 9 -6.97 27.81 -14.29
CA TYR A 9 -6.56 28.54 -13.07
C TYR A 9 -6.03 27.61 -11.95
N THR A 10 -6.52 26.36 -11.86
CA THR A 10 -6.00 25.37 -10.90
C THR A 10 -4.69 24.72 -11.38
N THR A 11 -4.49 24.56 -12.70
CA THR A 11 -3.22 24.04 -13.25
C THR A 11 -2.11 25.10 -13.29
N PHE A 12 -2.44 26.39 -13.48
CA PHE A 12 -1.46 27.49 -13.56
C PHE A 12 -0.83 27.83 -12.20
N ARG A 13 -1.52 27.56 -11.09
CA ARG A 13 -0.99 27.81 -9.74
C ARG A 13 0.05 26.77 -9.28
N TYR A 14 0.22 25.67 -10.02
CA TYR A 14 1.13 24.56 -9.70
C TYR A 14 2.26 24.33 -10.72
N SER A 15 2.36 25.14 -11.77
CA SER A 15 3.45 25.03 -12.76
C SER A 15 4.12 26.37 -12.99
N ASN A 16 5.17 26.65 -12.23
CA ASN A 16 6.17 27.61 -12.66
C ASN A 16 7.08 26.93 -13.69
N ASN A 17 7.19 27.55 -14.86
CA ASN A 17 8.18 27.35 -15.93
C ASN A 17 8.07 26.09 -16.81
N ASN A 18 7.26 26.17 -17.87
CA ASN A 18 7.73 26.00 -19.27
C ASN A 18 6.58 26.20 -20.28
N ILE A 19 6.69 27.22 -21.12
CA ILE A 19 5.64 27.63 -22.09
C ILE A 19 5.58 26.70 -23.33
N ASN A 20 6.61 25.86 -23.55
CA ASN A 20 6.71 25.03 -24.76
C ASN A 20 5.92 23.70 -24.70
N THR A 21 5.36 23.29 -23.57
CA THR A 21 4.55 22.06 -23.44
C THR A 21 3.06 22.26 -23.74
N LEU A 22 2.57 23.50 -23.76
CA LEU A 22 1.15 23.84 -23.97
C LEU A 22 0.66 23.61 -25.41
N SER A 23 1.54 23.75 -26.41
CA SER A 23 1.21 23.48 -27.82
C SER A 23 0.93 21.98 -28.08
N SER A 24 1.59 21.08 -27.33
CA SER A 24 1.39 19.62 -27.47
C SER A 24 0.14 19.09 -26.76
N LEU A 25 -0.30 19.77 -25.69
CA LEU A 25 -1.52 19.40 -24.95
C LEU A 25 -2.80 19.83 -25.66
N LEU A 26 -2.76 20.94 -26.42
CA LEU A 26 -3.91 21.45 -27.17
C LEU A 26 -4.12 20.78 -28.54
N SER A 27 -3.13 20.03 -29.04
CA SER A 27 -3.20 19.28 -30.30
C SER A 27 -3.62 17.81 -30.13
N SER A 28 -3.90 17.38 -28.90
CA SER A 28 -4.42 16.03 -28.64
C SER A 28 -5.88 15.93 -29.06
N SER A 29 -6.11 15.43 -30.28
CA SER A 29 -7.41 15.05 -30.83
C SER A 29 -8.27 14.23 -29.84
N TYR A 30 -7.64 13.53 -28.90
CA TYR A 30 -8.27 12.79 -27.80
C TYR A 30 -9.10 13.67 -26.85
N ILE A 31 -8.61 14.85 -26.45
CA ILE A 31 -9.33 15.73 -25.49
C ILE A 31 -10.53 16.39 -26.17
N ILE A 32 -10.35 16.84 -27.42
CA ILE A 32 -11.42 17.42 -28.24
C ILE A 32 -12.47 16.35 -28.60
N ASN A 33 -12.06 15.12 -28.90
CA ASN A 33 -12.98 14.01 -29.16
C ASN A 33 -13.69 13.52 -27.90
N SER A 34 -13.02 13.53 -26.74
CA SER A 34 -13.63 13.23 -25.43
C SER A 34 -14.69 14.27 -25.06
N TYR A 35 -14.40 15.56 -25.27
CA TYR A 35 -15.37 16.63 -25.04
C TYR A 35 -16.54 16.60 -26.04
N LYS A 36 -16.28 16.36 -27.34
CA LYS A 36 -17.33 16.17 -28.35
C LYS A 36 -18.19 14.92 -28.06
N ARG A 37 -17.60 13.82 -27.58
CA ARG A 37 -18.35 12.62 -27.12
C ARG A 37 -19.19 12.93 -25.89
N SER A 38 -18.66 13.65 -24.92
CA SER A 38 -19.38 14.03 -23.70
C SER A 38 -20.58 14.94 -24.03
N ASN A 39 -20.42 15.92 -24.92
CA ASN A 39 -21.54 16.80 -25.32
C ASN A 39 -22.61 16.08 -26.17
N ARG A 40 -22.20 15.13 -27.01
CA ARG A 40 -23.12 14.26 -27.77
C ARG A 40 -23.85 13.27 -26.84
N TYR A 41 -23.17 12.80 -25.80
CA TYR A 41 -23.70 11.92 -24.74
C TYR A 41 -24.69 12.62 -23.82
N TYR A 42 -24.48 13.90 -23.46
CA TYR A 42 -25.45 14.64 -22.66
C TYR A 42 -26.71 15.02 -23.45
N SER A 43 -26.59 15.19 -24.77
CA SER A 43 -27.77 15.28 -25.64
C SER A 43 -28.52 13.95 -25.67
N SER A 44 -27.82 12.81 -25.72
CA SER A 44 -28.46 11.48 -25.76
C SER A 44 -29.13 11.04 -24.45
N VAL A 45 -28.65 11.50 -23.28
CA VAL A 45 -29.31 11.24 -21.98
C VAL A 45 -30.63 12.01 -21.87
N ILE A 46 -30.75 13.19 -22.51
CA ILE A 46 -32.02 13.92 -22.63
C ILE A 46 -32.93 13.23 -23.66
N GLU A 47 -32.37 12.68 -24.75
CA GLU A 47 -33.08 11.87 -25.78
C GLU A 47 -33.49 10.46 -25.28
N SER A 48 -32.99 9.97 -24.13
CA SER A 48 -33.29 8.61 -23.63
C SER A 48 -34.78 8.36 -23.35
N LYS A 49 -35.57 9.41 -23.11
CA LYS A 49 -37.04 9.34 -23.05
C LYS A 49 -37.67 8.94 -24.38
N ASP A 50 -37.11 9.44 -25.47
CA ASP A 50 -37.60 9.19 -26.82
C ASP A 50 -37.13 7.81 -27.30
N ILE A 51 -35.97 7.31 -26.86
CA ILE A 51 -35.42 6.02 -27.29
C ILE A 51 -36.33 4.83 -26.90
N VAL A 52 -36.80 4.73 -25.66
CA VAL A 52 -37.64 3.60 -25.25
C VAL A 52 -39.01 3.62 -25.94
N VAL A 53 -39.59 4.81 -26.09
CA VAL A 53 -40.87 5.00 -26.79
C VAL A 53 -40.69 4.66 -28.27
N ASN A 54 -39.62 5.14 -28.91
CA ASN A 54 -39.30 4.88 -30.32
C ASN A 54 -38.92 3.42 -30.59
N GLU A 55 -38.21 2.72 -29.69
CA GLU A 55 -37.91 1.28 -29.85
C GLU A 55 -39.16 0.40 -29.75
N ILE A 56 -40.09 0.77 -28.86
CA ILE A 56 -41.41 0.13 -28.76
C ILE A 56 -42.21 0.41 -30.04
N GLN A 57 -42.19 1.65 -30.53
CA GLN A 57 -42.87 2.04 -31.77
C GLN A 57 -42.30 1.33 -33.01
N ASP A 58 -40.98 1.30 -33.18
CA ASP A 58 -40.28 0.59 -34.26
C ASP A 58 -40.51 -0.94 -34.20
N SER A 59 -40.58 -1.51 -33.00
CA SER A 59 -40.87 -2.94 -32.82
C SER A 59 -42.33 -3.28 -33.14
N LEU A 60 -43.26 -2.35 -32.89
CA LEU A 60 -44.67 -2.48 -33.26
C LEU A 60 -44.86 -2.32 -34.77
N GLU A 61 -44.17 -1.36 -35.40
CA GLU A 61 -44.21 -1.14 -36.86
C GLU A 61 -43.59 -2.29 -37.67
N LYS A 62 -42.52 -2.92 -37.16
CA LYS A 62 -41.93 -4.12 -37.80
C LYS A 62 -42.84 -5.35 -37.73
N ASN A 63 -43.67 -5.48 -36.70
CA ASN A 63 -44.62 -6.59 -36.56
C ASN A 63 -45.87 -6.44 -37.47
N SER A 64 -46.25 -5.21 -37.84
CA SER A 64 -47.33 -4.96 -38.82
C SER A 64 -47.00 -5.41 -40.25
N ASN A 65 -45.72 -5.66 -40.56
CA ASN A 65 -45.28 -6.04 -41.92
C ASN A 65 -45.02 -7.55 -42.11
N SER A 66 -45.21 -8.39 -41.08
CA SER A 66 -45.12 -9.85 -41.21
C SER A 66 -46.52 -10.48 -41.22
N ASN A 67 -47.00 -10.86 -42.40
CA ASN A 67 -48.25 -11.58 -42.61
C ASN A 67 -48.20 -12.99 -41.98
N SER A 68 -48.72 -13.15 -40.77
CA SER A 68 -49.25 -14.42 -40.25
C SER A 68 -50.16 -14.18 -39.04
N ASN A 69 -51.44 -14.58 -39.14
CA ASN A 69 -52.52 -14.51 -38.13
C ASN A 69 -52.64 -13.18 -37.37
N VAL A 70 -53.66 -12.39 -37.72
CA VAL A 70 -53.93 -11.06 -37.16
C VAL A 70 -54.26 -11.15 -35.67
N ASP A 71 -53.24 -11.10 -34.81
CA ASP A 71 -53.38 -10.69 -33.41
C ASP A 71 -53.89 -9.23 -33.43
N LYS A 72 -54.99 -8.94 -32.73
CA LYS A 72 -55.56 -7.58 -32.65
C LYS A 72 -54.49 -6.61 -32.13
N ILE A 73 -54.15 -5.57 -32.91
CA ILE A 73 -53.28 -4.47 -32.46
C ILE A 73 -54.16 -3.45 -31.73
N TYR A 74 -53.84 -3.19 -30.47
CA TYR A 74 -54.60 -2.26 -29.65
C TYR A 74 -54.05 -0.84 -29.78
N SER A 75 -54.96 0.12 -29.99
CA SER A 75 -54.64 1.55 -29.96
C SER A 75 -54.30 2.03 -28.55
N ARG A 76 -53.61 3.17 -28.44
CA ARG A 76 -53.24 3.75 -27.14
C ARG A 76 -54.46 4.05 -26.26
N ASP A 77 -55.59 4.45 -26.85
CA ASP A 77 -56.82 4.73 -26.11
C ASP A 77 -57.52 3.46 -25.63
N GLU A 78 -57.53 2.39 -26.43
CA GLU A 78 -58.03 1.08 -25.97
C GLU A 78 -57.16 0.52 -24.83
N LEU A 79 -55.83 0.66 -24.93
CA LEU A 79 -54.91 0.27 -23.87
C LEU A 79 -55.10 1.09 -22.59
N LYS A 80 -55.36 2.41 -22.71
CA LYS A 80 -55.73 3.28 -21.58
C LYS A 80 -57.00 2.79 -20.90
N GLN A 81 -58.02 2.42 -21.64
CA GLN A 81 -59.27 1.90 -21.06
C GLN A 81 -59.03 0.59 -20.29
N ILE A 82 -58.28 -0.34 -20.90
CA ILE A 82 -57.91 -1.62 -20.26
C ILE A 82 -57.12 -1.38 -18.96
N LEU A 83 -56.15 -0.48 -18.97
CA LEU A 83 -55.36 -0.15 -17.78
C LEU A 83 -56.22 0.54 -16.71
N ASN A 84 -57.12 1.46 -17.08
CA ASN A 84 -58.01 2.14 -16.14
C ASN A 84 -58.97 1.18 -15.41
N GLU A 85 -59.51 0.19 -16.11
CA GLU A 85 -60.35 -0.85 -15.50
C GLU A 85 -59.55 -1.71 -14.51
N ASN A 86 -58.33 -2.07 -14.88
CA ASN A 86 -57.43 -2.80 -14.00
C ASN A 86 -57.00 -1.96 -12.78
N SER A 87 -56.77 -0.65 -12.96
CA SER A 87 -56.51 0.29 -11.86
C SER A 87 -57.64 0.29 -10.84
N ARG A 88 -58.89 0.38 -11.29
CA ARG A 88 -60.06 0.35 -10.38
C ARG A 88 -60.16 -0.97 -9.61
N ARG A 89 -59.90 -2.10 -10.29
CA ARG A 89 -60.01 -3.45 -9.69
C ARG A 89 -58.91 -3.75 -8.70
N GLN A 90 -57.70 -3.26 -8.94
CA GLN A 90 -56.54 -3.47 -8.07
C GLN A 90 -56.33 -2.32 -7.07
N ASN A 91 -57.27 -1.37 -6.98
CA ASN A 91 -57.20 -0.19 -6.12
C ASN A 91 -55.91 0.63 -6.31
N ILE A 92 -55.50 0.81 -7.57
CA ILE A 92 -54.35 1.62 -7.98
C ILE A 92 -54.82 3.06 -8.07
N GLY A 93 -54.44 3.89 -7.09
CA GLY A 93 -54.88 5.28 -6.99
C GLY A 93 -53.94 6.28 -7.67
N LYS A 94 -52.65 5.93 -7.77
CA LYS A 94 -51.60 6.74 -8.40
C LYS A 94 -50.81 5.90 -9.40
N LEU A 95 -50.17 6.55 -10.38
CA LEU A 95 -49.34 5.86 -11.35
C LEU A 95 -48.21 5.03 -10.69
N GLU A 96 -47.63 5.52 -9.60
CA GLU A 96 -46.61 4.81 -8.82
C GLU A 96 -47.10 3.48 -8.23
N ASP A 97 -48.42 3.34 -7.97
CA ASP A 97 -48.98 2.12 -7.38
C ASP A 97 -48.88 0.92 -8.34
N TRP A 98 -48.69 1.16 -9.64
CA TRP A 98 -48.43 0.11 -10.63
C TRP A 98 -47.15 -0.69 -10.35
N TYR A 99 -46.16 -0.12 -9.65
CA TYR A 99 -44.98 -0.88 -9.20
C TYR A 99 -45.32 -1.95 -8.16
N ASN A 100 -46.43 -1.76 -7.44
CA ASN A 100 -46.85 -2.62 -6.33
C ASN A 100 -47.90 -3.66 -6.75
N VAL A 101 -48.35 -3.62 -8.01
CA VAL A 101 -49.16 -4.70 -8.58
C VAL A 101 -48.35 -5.98 -8.44
N GLY A 102 -48.83 -6.87 -7.57
CA GLY A 102 -48.07 -8.04 -7.11
C GLY A 102 -47.54 -8.89 -8.26
N ALA A 103 -46.57 -9.77 -7.96
CA ALA A 103 -45.93 -10.64 -8.96
C ALA A 103 -46.90 -11.55 -9.75
N ASP A 104 -48.16 -11.61 -9.32
CA ASP A 104 -49.23 -12.33 -9.98
C ASP A 104 -50.02 -11.43 -10.94
N LEU A 105 -49.49 -11.28 -12.16
CA LEU A 105 -50.16 -10.58 -13.25
C LEU A 105 -51.43 -11.28 -13.74
N SER A 106 -51.74 -12.50 -13.30
CA SER A 106 -53.02 -13.16 -13.62
C SER A 106 -54.22 -12.42 -13.01
N LYS A 107 -53.96 -11.61 -11.98
CA LYS A 107 -54.95 -10.69 -11.38
C LYS A 107 -55.29 -9.50 -12.28
N LEU A 108 -54.43 -9.19 -13.25
CA LEU A 108 -54.71 -8.19 -14.27
C LEU A 108 -55.50 -8.85 -15.41
N GLN A 109 -56.71 -8.37 -15.64
CA GLN A 109 -57.52 -8.75 -16.79
C GLN A 109 -57.03 -7.97 -18.02
N ILE A 110 -55.81 -8.29 -18.47
CA ILE A 110 -55.21 -7.75 -19.70
C ILE A 110 -55.26 -8.87 -20.75
N PRO A 111 -55.85 -8.60 -21.94
CA PRO A 111 -55.94 -9.60 -23.02
C PRO A 111 -54.58 -10.20 -23.39
N ASN A 112 -54.56 -11.49 -23.75
CA ASN A 112 -53.31 -12.17 -24.13
C ASN A 112 -52.62 -11.51 -25.32
N ASP A 113 -53.38 -10.94 -26.25
CA ASP A 113 -52.82 -10.28 -27.44
C ASP A 113 -52.14 -8.94 -27.08
N VAL A 114 -52.64 -8.22 -26.07
CA VAL A 114 -51.93 -7.06 -25.49
C VAL A 114 -50.61 -7.53 -24.87
N TRP A 115 -50.62 -8.62 -24.10
CA TRP A 115 -49.38 -9.16 -23.54
C TRP A 115 -48.39 -9.56 -24.63
N LYS A 116 -48.83 -10.19 -25.73
CA LYS A 116 -47.95 -10.51 -26.87
C LYS A 116 -47.41 -9.25 -27.54
N GLN A 117 -48.26 -8.25 -27.77
CA GLN A 117 -47.91 -6.95 -28.40
C GLN A 117 -46.74 -6.28 -27.66
N PHE A 118 -46.72 -6.33 -26.33
CA PHE A 118 -45.65 -5.76 -25.50
C PHE A 118 -44.66 -6.80 -24.96
N ARG A 119 -44.57 -7.99 -25.61
CA ARG A 119 -43.64 -9.09 -25.27
C ARG A 119 -43.68 -9.50 -23.78
N GLY A 120 -44.84 -9.42 -23.15
CA GLY A 120 -45.07 -9.75 -21.75
C GLY A 120 -44.60 -8.69 -20.76
N SER A 121 -44.18 -7.50 -21.22
CA SER A 121 -43.65 -6.44 -20.36
C SER A 121 -44.73 -5.44 -19.95
N LEU A 122 -45.08 -5.46 -18.66
CA LEU A 122 -45.96 -4.44 -18.08
C LEU A 122 -45.33 -3.05 -18.14
N TYR A 123 -44.00 -2.96 -17.99
CA TYR A 123 -43.26 -1.71 -18.18
C TYR A 123 -43.46 -1.13 -19.58
N SER A 124 -43.25 -1.94 -20.64
CA SER A 124 -43.41 -1.48 -22.02
C SER A 124 -44.84 -1.02 -22.31
N LEU A 125 -45.84 -1.73 -21.78
CA LEU A 125 -47.25 -1.32 -21.89
C LEU A 125 -47.51 0.02 -21.18
N LEU A 126 -47.06 0.18 -19.93
CA LEU A 126 -47.28 1.40 -19.15
C LEU A 126 -46.51 2.60 -19.70
N SER A 127 -45.30 2.40 -20.21
CA SER A 127 -44.51 3.46 -20.84
C SER A 127 -45.08 3.88 -22.20
N PHE A 128 -45.72 2.98 -22.94
CA PHE A 128 -46.44 3.32 -24.16
C PHE A 128 -47.69 4.15 -23.87
N VAL A 129 -48.43 3.79 -22.82
CA VAL A 129 -49.70 4.44 -22.47
C VAL A 129 -49.48 5.78 -21.76
N GLU A 130 -48.58 5.81 -20.78
CA GLU A 130 -48.20 6.96 -19.95
C GLU A 130 -46.71 7.32 -20.11
N PRO A 131 -46.30 7.89 -21.26
CA PRO A 131 -44.91 8.22 -21.58
C PRO A 131 -44.37 9.40 -20.77
N ASP A 132 -45.25 10.28 -20.28
CA ASP A 132 -44.85 11.43 -19.45
C ASP A 132 -44.43 11.01 -18.04
N PHE A 133 -44.90 9.85 -17.58
CA PHE A 133 -44.52 9.30 -16.30
C PHE A 133 -43.16 8.59 -16.40
N LYS A 134 -42.24 8.96 -15.51
CA LYS A 134 -40.88 8.38 -15.47
C LYS A 134 -40.91 6.99 -14.84
N TRP A 135 -41.28 6.00 -15.64
CA TRP A 135 -41.25 4.60 -15.22
C TRP A 135 -39.83 4.12 -14.97
N GLU A 136 -39.61 3.43 -13.85
CA GLU A 136 -38.37 2.80 -13.43
C GLU A 136 -38.45 1.29 -13.72
N PRO A 137 -37.86 0.80 -14.82
CA PRO A 137 -38.07 -0.56 -15.31
C PRO A 137 -37.71 -1.65 -14.29
N TRP A 138 -36.68 -1.42 -13.49
CA TRP A 138 -36.20 -2.35 -12.46
C TRP A 138 -37.11 -2.45 -11.23
N LYS A 139 -38.10 -1.56 -11.06
CA LYS A 139 -39.10 -1.68 -9.99
C LYS A 139 -40.18 -2.72 -10.31
N PHE A 140 -40.35 -3.11 -11.57
CA PHE A 140 -41.29 -4.16 -11.97
C PHE A 140 -40.77 -5.55 -11.58
N ASN A 141 -41.60 -6.39 -10.96
CA ASN A 141 -41.20 -7.68 -10.39
C ASN A 141 -40.68 -8.65 -11.46
N THR A 142 -39.61 -9.38 -11.13
CA THR A 142 -39.11 -10.54 -11.89
C THR A 142 -39.33 -11.80 -11.06
N LEU A 143 -40.18 -12.73 -11.52
CA LEU A 143 -40.30 -14.05 -10.90
C LEU A 143 -39.02 -14.84 -11.18
N THR A 144 -38.25 -15.13 -10.12
CA THR A 144 -37.30 -16.25 -10.12
C THR A 144 -37.91 -17.32 -9.23
N THR A 145 -38.78 -18.16 -9.78
CA THR A 145 -39.23 -19.37 -9.08
C THR A 145 -38.12 -20.42 -9.16
N THR A 146 -37.40 -20.59 -8.06
CA THR A 146 -36.87 -21.90 -7.69
C THR A 146 -38.05 -22.76 -7.25
N THR A 147 -38.61 -23.56 -8.15
CA THR A 147 -39.22 -24.86 -7.85
C THR A 147 -39.53 -25.62 -9.14
N SER A 148 -39.39 -26.93 -9.03
CA SER A 148 -39.51 -28.02 -10.00
C SER A 148 -40.82 -28.07 -10.81
N GLU A 149 -40.68 -28.66 -12.01
CA GLU A 149 -41.68 -29.47 -12.75
C GLU A 149 -43.07 -28.87 -12.99
N SER A 150 -43.26 -28.33 -14.20
CA SER A 150 -44.35 -28.71 -15.12
C SER A 150 -44.30 -27.83 -16.37
N GLU A 151 -44.38 -28.48 -17.53
CA GLU A 151 -44.54 -27.84 -18.83
C GLU A 151 -45.97 -27.32 -18.96
N SER A 152 -46.14 -25.99 -19.02
CA SER A 152 -47.00 -25.28 -19.98
C SER A 152 -47.11 -23.80 -19.63
N ASN A 153 -46.77 -22.93 -20.59
CA ASN A 153 -47.06 -21.49 -20.62
C ASN A 153 -46.51 -20.61 -19.47
N ASN A 154 -45.22 -20.74 -19.16
CA ASN A 154 -44.50 -19.79 -18.30
C ASN A 154 -44.36 -18.39 -18.95
N LYS A 155 -45.28 -17.47 -18.63
CA LYS A 155 -45.09 -16.02 -18.82
C LYS A 155 -44.01 -15.53 -17.84
N SER A 156 -42.74 -15.71 -18.20
CA SER A 156 -41.60 -15.11 -17.50
C SER A 156 -41.64 -13.59 -17.71
N ILE A 157 -41.99 -12.84 -16.67
CA ILE A 157 -41.89 -11.39 -16.64
C ILE A 157 -40.44 -11.06 -16.29
N SER A 158 -39.56 -11.17 -17.26
CA SER A 158 -38.25 -10.51 -17.18
C SER A 158 -38.41 -9.09 -17.72
N ASN A 159 -37.50 -8.18 -17.35
CA ASN A 159 -37.25 -6.99 -18.17
C ASN A 159 -37.17 -7.41 -19.65
N PRO A 160 -37.57 -6.55 -20.62
CA PRO A 160 -37.52 -6.87 -22.04
C PRO A 160 -36.21 -7.60 -22.37
N ARG A 161 -36.25 -8.70 -23.14
CA ARG A 161 -35.03 -9.47 -23.45
C ARG A 161 -33.95 -8.51 -23.95
N GLY A 162 -32.81 -8.45 -23.25
CA GLY A 162 -31.71 -7.55 -23.61
C GLY A 162 -31.74 -6.16 -22.97
N PHE A 163 -32.73 -5.82 -22.13
CA PHE A 163 -32.81 -4.52 -21.43
C PHE A 163 -31.50 -4.14 -20.74
N TRP A 164 -30.94 -5.05 -19.94
CA TRP A 164 -29.67 -4.83 -19.24
C TRP A 164 -28.44 -4.88 -20.16
N LYS A 165 -28.57 -5.31 -21.41
CA LYS A 165 -27.47 -5.27 -22.39
C LYS A 165 -27.31 -3.89 -23.02
N ASP A 166 -28.36 -3.08 -23.04
CA ASP A 166 -28.30 -1.72 -23.56
C ASP A 166 -27.63 -0.78 -22.55
N GLN A 167 -26.51 -0.17 -22.95
CA GLN A 167 -25.70 0.68 -22.09
C GLN A 167 -26.45 1.91 -21.54
N SER A 168 -27.40 2.47 -22.29
CA SER A 168 -28.21 3.63 -21.86
C SER A 168 -29.10 3.28 -20.67
N HIS A 169 -29.70 2.07 -20.70
CA HIS A 169 -30.48 1.56 -19.57
C HIS A 169 -29.61 1.29 -18.33
N GLN A 170 -28.38 0.83 -18.53
CA GLN A 170 -27.44 0.64 -17.43
C GLN A 170 -27.10 1.98 -16.76
N LEU A 171 -26.79 3.01 -17.56
CA LEU A 171 -26.48 4.35 -17.06
C LEU A 171 -27.67 4.99 -16.34
N LEU A 172 -28.87 4.84 -16.87
CA LEU A 172 -30.09 5.33 -16.23
C LEU A 172 -30.30 4.69 -14.84
N TYR A 173 -30.09 3.37 -14.75
CA TYR A 173 -30.13 2.68 -13.46
C TYR A 173 -29.03 3.15 -12.51
N MET A 174 -27.80 3.33 -12.99
CA MET A 174 -26.68 3.76 -12.14
C MET A 174 -26.92 5.16 -11.58
N LYS A 175 -27.43 6.09 -12.39
CA LYS A 175 -27.82 7.41 -11.91
C LYS A 175 -28.88 7.34 -10.82
N TRP A 176 -29.93 6.58 -11.05
CA TRP A 176 -30.98 6.38 -10.05
C TRP A 176 -30.44 5.69 -8.78
N LEU A 177 -29.57 4.70 -8.91
CA LEU A 177 -28.95 4.02 -7.77
C LEU A 177 -28.11 4.98 -6.93
N ALA A 178 -27.35 5.87 -7.56
CA ALA A 178 -26.58 6.90 -6.86
C ALA A 178 -27.51 7.83 -6.05
N GLU A 179 -28.63 8.26 -6.66
CA GLU A 179 -29.67 9.05 -5.97
C GLU A 179 -30.25 8.30 -4.76
N GLN A 180 -30.53 6.99 -4.88
CA GLN A 180 -31.01 6.17 -3.75
C GLN A 180 -29.98 5.99 -2.63
N LEU A 181 -28.69 6.15 -2.94
CA LEU A 181 -27.58 6.04 -2.01
C LEU A 181 -27.07 7.42 -1.55
N SER A 182 -27.80 8.49 -1.90
CA SER A 182 -27.53 9.88 -1.49
C SER A 182 -26.19 10.43 -1.99
N PHE A 183 -25.78 10.12 -3.22
CA PHE A 183 -24.64 10.75 -3.88
C PHE A 183 -24.85 10.92 -5.40
N ASP A 184 -24.06 11.79 -6.04
CA ASP A 184 -24.14 12.01 -7.50
C ASP A 184 -23.35 10.94 -8.28
N ASP A 185 -23.84 10.49 -9.43
CA ASP A 185 -23.21 9.39 -10.18
C ASP A 185 -21.78 9.71 -10.67
N ARG A 186 -21.39 10.99 -10.69
CA ARG A 186 -20.03 11.46 -11.00
C ARG A 186 -19.10 11.53 -9.78
N GLU A 187 -19.60 11.29 -8.57
CA GLU A 187 -18.76 11.12 -7.37
C GLU A 187 -18.09 9.73 -7.39
N TYR A 188 -17.16 9.51 -8.32
CA TYR A 188 -16.59 8.19 -8.62
C TYR A 188 -16.08 7.42 -7.39
N GLU A 189 -15.44 8.12 -6.44
CA GLU A 189 -14.93 7.50 -5.22
C GLU A 189 -16.02 6.89 -4.33
N ARG A 190 -17.25 7.43 -4.35
CA ARG A 190 -18.38 6.89 -3.60
C ARG A 190 -18.78 5.50 -4.08
N TRP A 191 -18.61 5.20 -5.36
CA TRP A 191 -18.96 3.89 -5.92
C TRP A 191 -18.15 2.72 -5.33
N TYR A 192 -16.98 2.97 -4.74
CA TYR A 192 -16.24 1.90 -4.03
C TYR A 192 -16.98 1.37 -2.79
N THR A 193 -17.91 2.13 -2.21
CA THR A 193 -18.74 1.66 -1.09
C THR A 193 -19.92 0.80 -1.55
N VAL A 194 -20.17 0.75 -2.86
CA VAL A 194 -21.33 0.09 -3.45
C VAL A 194 -21.01 -1.37 -3.78
N GLY A 195 -21.35 -2.26 -2.86
CA GLY A 195 -21.26 -3.71 -3.06
C GLY A 195 -22.46 -4.32 -3.81
N LYS A 196 -22.35 -5.62 -4.14
CA LYS A 196 -23.41 -6.44 -4.76
C LYS A 196 -24.73 -6.43 -3.98
N SER A 197 -24.67 -6.29 -2.66
CA SER A 197 -25.85 -6.20 -1.79
C SER A 197 -26.76 -5.02 -2.15
N HIS A 198 -26.20 -3.88 -2.57
CA HIS A 198 -26.97 -2.73 -3.03
C HIS A 198 -27.71 -3.05 -4.33
N PHE A 199 -27.06 -3.69 -5.31
CA PHE A 199 -27.72 -4.13 -6.54
C PHE A 199 -28.83 -5.16 -6.27
N ILE A 200 -28.69 -6.01 -5.26
CA ILE A 200 -29.77 -6.93 -4.86
C ILE A 200 -30.92 -6.15 -4.21
N LYS A 201 -30.62 -5.29 -3.22
CA LYS A 201 -31.61 -4.47 -2.50
C LYS A 201 -32.42 -3.59 -3.45
N TYR A 202 -31.76 -2.99 -4.43
CA TYR A 202 -32.36 -2.05 -5.38
C TYR A 202 -32.67 -2.70 -6.75
N ARG A 203 -32.85 -4.03 -6.78
CA ARG A 203 -33.35 -4.81 -7.93
C ARG A 203 -32.48 -4.76 -9.21
N GLY A 204 -31.25 -4.24 -9.14
CA GLY A 204 -30.25 -4.27 -10.20
C GLY A 204 -29.42 -5.55 -10.31
N ARG A 205 -29.78 -6.66 -9.67
CA ARG A 205 -29.03 -7.92 -9.81
C ARG A 205 -28.92 -8.38 -11.28
N GLY A 206 -29.96 -8.15 -12.07
CA GLY A 206 -29.96 -8.48 -13.51
C GLY A 206 -28.99 -7.63 -14.33
N LEU A 207 -28.68 -6.41 -13.90
CA LEU A 207 -27.61 -5.61 -14.48
C LEU A 207 -26.25 -6.22 -14.16
N LEU A 208 -26.02 -6.50 -12.88
CA LEU A 208 -24.72 -6.99 -12.42
C LEU A 208 -24.37 -8.36 -13.02
N SER A 209 -25.37 -9.19 -13.32
CA SER A 209 -25.15 -10.49 -13.96
C SER A 209 -24.61 -10.39 -15.38
N VAL A 210 -24.89 -9.31 -16.12
CA VAL A 210 -24.28 -9.02 -17.44
C VAL A 210 -22.75 -8.91 -17.32
N TYR A 211 -22.27 -8.45 -16.18
CA TYR A 211 -20.86 -8.23 -15.88
C TYR A 211 -20.28 -9.30 -14.95
N GLY A 212 -20.86 -10.51 -14.95
CA GLY A 212 -20.38 -11.64 -14.16
C GLY A 212 -20.42 -11.40 -12.65
N ASP A 213 -21.43 -10.63 -12.18
CA ASP A 213 -21.59 -10.18 -10.80
C ASP A 213 -20.46 -9.26 -10.28
N SER A 214 -19.70 -8.60 -11.18
CA SER A 214 -18.61 -7.69 -10.82
C SER A 214 -19.00 -6.22 -10.96
N VAL A 215 -19.02 -5.50 -9.83
CA VAL A 215 -19.25 -4.05 -9.80
C VAL A 215 -18.12 -3.30 -10.52
N TYR A 216 -16.88 -3.76 -10.34
CA TYR A 216 -15.72 -3.21 -11.04
C TYR A 216 -15.87 -3.25 -12.56
N LEU A 217 -16.28 -4.40 -13.13
CA LEU A 217 -16.42 -4.54 -14.58
C LEU A 217 -17.55 -3.65 -15.13
N LEU A 218 -18.66 -3.56 -14.40
CA LEU A 218 -19.77 -2.65 -14.75
C LEU A 218 -19.28 -1.19 -14.77
N LEU A 219 -18.67 -0.72 -13.69
CA LEU A 219 -18.21 0.68 -13.58
C LEU A 219 -17.10 1.02 -14.57
N SER A 220 -16.15 0.11 -14.79
CA SER A 220 -15.08 0.30 -15.78
C SER A 220 -15.61 0.38 -17.20
N SER A 221 -16.73 -0.28 -17.48
CA SER A 221 -17.40 -0.23 -18.79
C SER A 221 -18.19 1.08 -18.97
N LEU A 222 -18.82 1.58 -17.91
CA LEU A 222 -19.68 2.77 -17.98
C LEU A 222 -18.94 4.09 -17.81
N TYR A 223 -17.90 4.10 -16.99
CA TYR A 223 -17.10 5.28 -16.64
C TYR A 223 -15.61 5.02 -16.90
N PRO A 224 -15.20 4.80 -18.16
CA PRO A 224 -13.81 4.46 -18.52
C PRO A 224 -12.82 5.62 -18.29
N GLU A 225 -13.31 6.85 -18.12
CA GLU A 225 -12.50 8.03 -17.81
C GLU A 225 -11.93 8.03 -16.39
N PHE A 226 -12.51 7.25 -15.49
CA PHE A 226 -12.04 7.13 -14.11
C PHE A 226 -11.15 5.90 -13.93
N GLU A 227 -9.98 6.08 -13.33
CA GLU A 227 -9.02 4.99 -13.08
C GLU A 227 -9.49 4.12 -11.89
N TRP A 228 -10.33 3.13 -12.19
CA TRP A 228 -10.84 2.20 -11.18
C TRP A 228 -9.75 1.24 -10.67
N LEU A 229 -9.63 1.16 -9.35
CA LEU A 229 -8.75 0.24 -8.62
C LEU A 229 -9.56 -1.01 -8.21
N PRO A 230 -9.42 -2.16 -8.89
CA PRO A 230 -10.29 -3.32 -8.68
C PRO A 230 -10.24 -3.85 -7.26
N TRP A 231 -9.08 -3.73 -6.60
CA TRP A 231 -8.88 -4.19 -5.23
C TRP A 231 -9.60 -3.34 -4.19
N LYS A 232 -10.01 -2.10 -4.48
CA LYS A 232 -10.80 -1.29 -3.54
C LYS A 232 -12.26 -1.74 -3.44
N PHE A 233 -12.75 -2.56 -4.37
CA PHE A 233 -14.08 -3.14 -4.30
C PHE A 233 -14.11 -4.37 -3.38
N ASP A 234 -15.28 -4.64 -2.78
CA ASP A 234 -15.50 -5.83 -1.92
C ASP A 234 -15.02 -7.13 -2.57
N ASN A 235 -15.17 -7.25 -3.89
CA ASN A 235 -14.73 -8.39 -4.66
C ASN A 235 -14.03 -7.96 -5.94
N THR A 236 -12.81 -8.44 -6.15
CA THR A 236 -12.15 -8.40 -7.46
C THR A 236 -12.78 -9.41 -8.41
N PRO A 237 -12.71 -9.21 -9.74
CA PRO A 237 -13.15 -10.20 -10.72
C PRO A 237 -12.55 -11.61 -10.49
N LYS A 238 -13.25 -12.64 -10.96
CA LYS A 238 -12.74 -14.02 -10.89
C LYS A 238 -11.37 -14.11 -11.56
N ARG A 239 -10.43 -14.81 -10.91
CA ARG A 239 -9.02 -14.99 -11.35
C ARG A 239 -8.19 -13.70 -11.48
N PHE A 240 -8.72 -12.55 -11.03
CA PHE A 240 -8.00 -11.27 -11.10
C PHE A 240 -6.59 -11.34 -10.51
N TRP A 241 -6.45 -11.91 -9.30
CA TRP A 241 -5.17 -12.05 -8.62
C TRP A 241 -4.27 -13.14 -9.19
N SER A 242 -4.77 -14.03 -10.06
CA SER A 242 -3.93 -15.04 -10.74
C SER A 242 -3.12 -14.44 -11.88
N ASP A 243 -3.54 -13.28 -12.40
CA ASP A 243 -2.86 -12.54 -13.44
C ASP A 243 -1.68 -11.74 -12.88
N ARG A 244 -0.49 -11.95 -13.43
CA ARG A 244 0.76 -11.33 -12.97
C ARG A 244 0.77 -9.81 -13.14
N ASP A 245 0.17 -9.28 -14.20
CA ASP A 245 0.14 -7.84 -14.45
C ASP A 245 -0.72 -7.11 -13.41
N ASN A 246 -1.82 -7.73 -12.99
CA ASN A 246 -2.64 -7.22 -11.89
C ASN A 246 -1.89 -7.22 -10.56
N GLN A 247 -1.11 -8.27 -10.29
CA GLN A 247 -0.25 -8.33 -9.09
C GLN A 247 0.78 -7.21 -9.10
N ILE A 248 1.47 -6.99 -10.22
CA ILE A 248 2.46 -5.91 -10.38
C ILE A 248 1.80 -4.54 -10.24
N ARG A 249 0.63 -4.33 -10.85
CA ARG A 249 -0.12 -3.07 -10.77
C ARG A 249 -0.49 -2.73 -9.33
N TYR A 250 -0.96 -3.72 -8.57
CA TYR A 250 -1.23 -3.55 -7.14
C TYR A 250 0.04 -3.18 -6.36
N ILE A 251 1.15 -3.89 -6.59
CA ILE A 251 2.41 -3.62 -5.88
C ILE A 251 2.95 -2.22 -6.18
N LYS A 252 2.87 -1.75 -7.43
CA LYS A 252 3.25 -0.38 -7.80
C LYS A 252 2.36 0.67 -7.12
N TRP A 253 1.06 0.39 -6.97
CA TRP A 253 0.15 1.26 -6.24
C TRP A 253 0.43 1.25 -4.73
N LEU A 254 0.67 0.07 -4.14
CA LEU A 254 1.01 -0.09 -2.73
C LEU A 254 2.31 0.63 -2.37
N ALA A 255 3.32 0.57 -3.25
CA ALA A 255 4.57 1.29 -3.08
C ALA A 255 4.34 2.81 -2.95
N ARG A 256 3.54 3.38 -3.85
CA ARG A 256 3.16 4.80 -3.79
C ARG A 256 2.35 5.12 -2.53
N LYS A 257 1.43 4.24 -2.15
CA LYS A 257 0.55 4.43 -0.98
C LYS A 257 1.32 4.41 0.35
N LEU A 258 2.37 3.61 0.44
CA LEU A 258 3.23 3.48 1.62
C LEU A 258 4.49 4.36 1.54
N GLU A 259 4.60 5.20 0.51
CA GLU A 259 5.78 6.04 0.25
C GLU A 259 7.11 5.25 0.20
N ILE A 260 7.06 4.03 -0.35
CA ILE A 260 8.25 3.20 -0.59
C ILE A 260 9.06 3.84 -1.72
N LYS A 261 10.26 4.32 -1.39
CA LYS A 261 11.13 5.05 -2.32
C LYS A 261 12.31 4.20 -2.80
N GLN A 262 12.79 3.28 -1.96
CA GLN A 262 13.98 2.48 -2.24
C GLN A 262 13.72 0.99 -2.09
N LEU A 263 14.51 0.16 -2.79
CA LEU A 263 14.42 -1.31 -2.70
C LEU A 263 14.47 -1.82 -1.25
N LYS A 264 15.33 -1.22 -0.43
CA LYS A 264 15.52 -1.60 0.98
C LYS A 264 14.27 -1.42 1.84
N ASP A 265 13.35 -0.54 1.45
CA ASP A 265 12.11 -0.29 2.20
C ASP A 265 11.16 -1.50 2.14
N TRP A 266 11.24 -2.31 1.08
CA TRP A 266 10.43 -3.52 0.94
C TRP A 266 10.72 -4.59 1.99
N TYR A 267 11.92 -4.62 2.58
CA TYR A 267 12.19 -5.53 3.71
C TYR A 267 11.29 -5.26 4.91
N ARG A 268 10.71 -4.07 5.00
CA ARG A 268 9.93 -3.60 6.14
C ARG A 268 8.45 -3.89 6.03
N ILE A 269 7.98 -4.32 4.85
CA ILE A 269 6.55 -4.57 4.61
C ILE A 269 6.02 -5.72 5.48
N THR A 270 4.81 -5.53 5.98
CA THR A 270 4.14 -6.43 6.91
C THR A 270 2.88 -7.03 6.32
N LYS A 271 2.33 -8.05 6.98
CA LYS A 271 1.02 -8.61 6.61
C LYS A 271 -0.09 -7.55 6.72
N LEU A 272 0.02 -6.65 7.68
CA LEU A 272 -0.98 -5.62 7.93
C LEU A 272 -1.04 -4.60 6.79
N ASP A 273 0.11 -4.24 6.22
CA ASP A 273 0.17 -3.30 5.09
C ASP A 273 -0.66 -3.78 3.91
N PHE A 274 -0.68 -5.09 3.63
CA PHE A 274 -1.57 -5.68 2.64
C PHE A 274 -3.03 -5.68 3.11
N GLN A 275 -3.31 -6.02 4.37
CA GLN A 275 -4.67 -6.12 4.89
C GLN A 275 -5.40 -4.77 4.93
N GLU A 276 -4.71 -3.71 5.38
CA GLU A 276 -5.24 -2.33 5.46
C GLU A 276 -5.31 -1.67 4.06
N ASN A 277 -4.64 -2.25 3.06
CA ASN A 277 -4.64 -1.76 1.67
C ASN A 277 -5.18 -2.81 0.68
N TYR A 278 -6.23 -3.54 1.07
CA TYR A 278 -7.03 -4.42 0.20
C TYR A 278 -6.30 -5.59 -0.50
N GLY A 279 -5.09 -5.91 -0.09
CA GLY A 279 -4.23 -6.95 -0.65
C GLY A 279 -4.34 -8.32 0.00
N SER A 280 -5.32 -8.55 0.88
CA SER A 280 -5.48 -9.82 1.60
C SER A 280 -5.57 -11.04 0.67
N SER A 281 -6.30 -10.89 -0.44
CA SER A 281 -6.46 -11.95 -1.44
C SER A 281 -5.15 -12.24 -2.18
N LEU A 282 -4.42 -11.20 -2.58
CA LEU A 282 -3.08 -11.34 -3.17
C LEU A 282 -2.15 -12.06 -2.20
N LEU A 283 -2.07 -11.58 -0.96
CA LEU A 283 -1.19 -12.13 0.06
C LEU A 283 -1.47 -13.62 0.34
N SER A 284 -2.73 -14.04 0.25
CA SER A 284 -3.15 -15.43 0.43
C SER A 284 -2.58 -16.36 -0.65
N LEU A 285 -2.44 -15.90 -1.90
CA LEU A 285 -1.78 -16.66 -2.98
C LEU A 285 -0.31 -16.97 -2.67
N PHE A 286 0.33 -16.11 -1.88
CA PHE A 286 1.72 -16.27 -1.45
C PHE A 286 1.83 -16.91 -0.05
N GLY A 287 0.80 -17.63 0.39
CA GLY A 287 0.78 -18.33 1.68
C GLY A 287 0.81 -17.41 2.88
N GLY A 288 0.29 -16.18 2.75
CA GLY A 288 0.27 -15.20 3.83
C GLY A 288 1.62 -14.48 4.06
N SER A 289 2.59 -14.61 3.14
CA SER A 289 3.96 -14.10 3.33
C SER A 289 4.24 -12.85 2.48
N PRO A 290 4.36 -11.67 3.10
CA PRO A 290 4.70 -10.42 2.39
C PRO A 290 6.04 -10.52 1.66
N ALA A 291 7.05 -11.13 2.30
CA ALA A 291 8.35 -11.36 1.71
C ALA A 291 8.27 -12.19 0.41
N ARG A 292 7.42 -13.22 0.35
CA ARG A 292 7.24 -13.99 -0.89
C ARG A 292 6.61 -13.16 -2.01
N VAL A 293 5.68 -12.28 -1.69
CA VAL A 293 5.11 -11.34 -2.67
C VAL A 293 6.22 -10.46 -3.26
N VAL A 294 7.01 -9.81 -2.39
CA VAL A 294 8.12 -8.94 -2.79
C VAL A 294 9.14 -9.69 -3.64
N MET A 295 9.65 -10.82 -3.15
CA MET A 295 10.69 -11.59 -3.84
C MET A 295 10.24 -12.14 -5.21
N THR A 296 8.93 -12.36 -5.40
CA THR A 296 8.40 -12.91 -6.67
C THR A 296 8.07 -11.82 -7.68
N LEU A 297 7.58 -10.66 -7.20
CA LEU A 297 7.04 -9.60 -8.06
C LEU A 297 8.00 -8.43 -8.27
N ILE A 298 9.05 -8.34 -7.46
CA ILE A 298 10.04 -7.27 -7.52
C ILE A 298 11.39 -7.92 -7.74
N ASP A 299 11.88 -7.83 -8.97
CA ASP A 299 13.26 -8.16 -9.28
C ASP A 299 14.15 -6.97 -8.86
N PRO A 300 15.14 -7.16 -7.98
CA PRO A 300 16.12 -6.13 -7.67
C PRO A 300 16.84 -5.59 -8.92
N LYS A 301 16.91 -6.36 -10.02
CA LYS A 301 17.51 -5.95 -11.31
C LYS A 301 16.63 -5.00 -12.11
N ASP A 302 15.31 -5.09 -11.99
CA ASP A 302 14.36 -4.28 -12.77
C ASP A 302 14.21 -2.84 -12.23
N HIS A 303 14.74 -2.57 -11.03
CA HIS A 303 14.74 -1.23 -10.44
C HIS A 303 15.70 -0.25 -11.14
N HIS A 304 16.49 -0.71 -12.13
CA HIS A 304 17.32 0.13 -12.99
C HIS A 304 16.53 0.82 -14.13
N ASP A 305 15.30 0.38 -14.45
CA ASP A 305 14.69 0.72 -15.75
C ASP A 305 13.75 1.94 -15.78
N ASN A 306 13.61 2.71 -14.68
CA ASN A 306 12.86 3.97 -14.69
C ASN A 306 13.71 5.25 -14.75
N LEU A 307 15.03 5.14 -14.88
CA LEU A 307 15.94 6.27 -15.12
C LEU A 307 17.06 5.84 -16.09
N LYS A 308 16.74 5.66 -17.37
CA LYS A 308 17.76 5.47 -18.42
C LYS A 308 18.26 6.83 -18.94
N THR A 309 19.45 7.24 -18.50
CA THR A 309 20.43 7.87 -19.40
C THR A 309 21.61 6.91 -19.47
N GLY A 310 21.88 6.41 -20.69
CA GLY A 310 22.77 5.29 -20.91
C GLY A 310 24.23 5.61 -20.62
N MET A 311 24.91 4.63 -20.04
CA MET A 311 26.27 4.20 -20.33
C MET A 311 26.53 2.95 -19.46
N VAL A 312 26.85 1.84 -20.10
CA VAL A 312 27.20 0.58 -19.44
C VAL A 312 28.71 0.46 -19.50
N GLU A 313 29.36 0.47 -18.33
CA GLU A 313 30.66 -0.17 -18.17
C GLU A 313 30.59 -1.25 -17.09
N LYS A 314 31.23 -2.37 -17.42
CA LYS A 314 31.27 -3.64 -16.68
C LYS A 314 32.00 -3.46 -15.35
N GLN A 315 31.32 -3.59 -14.22
CA GLN A 315 31.98 -3.87 -12.94
C GLN A 315 31.22 -4.93 -12.11
N GLN A 316 31.95 -6.00 -11.81
CA GLN A 316 31.81 -7.07 -10.82
C GLN A 316 30.43 -7.40 -10.24
N HIS A 317 30.05 -8.68 -10.45
CA HIS A 317 28.99 -9.43 -9.78
C HIS A 317 28.92 -9.17 -8.26
N VAL A 318 28.03 -8.28 -7.85
CA VAL A 318 27.35 -8.41 -6.55
C VAL A 318 25.97 -8.98 -6.88
N GLU A 319 25.70 -10.19 -6.43
CA GLU A 319 24.38 -10.80 -6.61
C GLU A 319 23.32 -9.90 -5.96
N ASN A 320 22.57 -9.16 -6.78
CA ASN A 320 21.40 -8.40 -6.38
C ASN A 320 20.24 -9.36 -6.02
N LYS A 321 20.43 -10.17 -4.98
CA LYS A 321 19.48 -11.13 -4.44
C LYS A 321 18.92 -10.60 -3.13
N TRP A 322 17.63 -10.80 -2.90
CA TRP A 322 17.00 -10.47 -1.63
C TRP A 322 17.67 -11.23 -0.46
N GLN A 323 18.11 -10.50 0.56
CA GLN A 323 18.64 -11.04 1.81
C GLN A 323 17.45 -11.46 2.70
N ILE A 324 17.06 -12.73 2.59
CA ILE A 324 15.79 -13.22 3.15
C ILE A 324 15.66 -12.92 4.65
N TRP A 325 16.76 -13.06 5.39
CA TRP A 325 16.82 -12.82 6.83
C TRP A 325 16.52 -11.38 7.25
N ARG A 326 16.55 -10.41 6.33
CA ARG A 326 16.21 -8.99 6.59
C ARG A 326 14.73 -8.71 6.65
N PHE A 327 13.88 -9.55 6.04
CA PHE A 327 12.46 -9.29 6.04
C PHE A 327 11.91 -9.32 7.47
N THR A 328 11.25 -8.23 7.87
CA THR A 328 10.53 -8.16 9.16
C THR A 328 9.58 -9.36 9.30
N CYS A 329 8.92 -9.73 8.20
CA CYS A 329 8.04 -10.89 8.09
C CYS A 329 8.68 -12.03 7.29
N LEU A 330 9.53 -12.83 7.95
CA LEU A 330 10.19 -13.99 7.33
C LEU A 330 9.19 -15.01 6.75
N PRO A 331 9.43 -15.52 5.53
CA PRO A 331 8.73 -16.69 4.99
C PRO A 331 8.80 -17.88 5.95
N ARG A 332 7.76 -18.72 5.99
CA ARG A 332 7.71 -19.86 6.92
C ARG A 332 8.89 -20.81 6.75
N ALA A 333 9.27 -21.12 5.52
CA ALA A 333 10.40 -22.00 5.20
C ALA A 333 11.73 -21.43 5.70
N ALA A 334 11.94 -20.11 5.54
CA ALA A 334 13.18 -19.44 5.90
C ALA A 334 13.46 -19.35 7.41
N LYS A 335 12.46 -19.57 8.28
CA LYS A 335 12.62 -19.39 9.74
C LYS A 335 13.58 -20.39 10.38
N LEU A 336 13.70 -21.58 9.80
CA LEU A 336 14.56 -22.68 10.29
C LEU A 336 15.53 -23.15 9.21
N ASP A 337 15.63 -22.40 8.11
CA ASP A 337 16.57 -22.68 7.04
C ASP A 337 17.99 -22.34 7.52
N ILE A 338 18.86 -23.34 7.46
CA ILE A 338 20.24 -23.24 7.94
C ILE A 338 21.07 -22.30 7.08
N GLU A 339 20.79 -22.20 5.78
CA GLU A 339 21.54 -21.32 4.88
C GLU A 339 21.14 -19.86 5.08
N VAL A 340 19.85 -19.59 5.31
CA VAL A 340 19.39 -18.24 5.71
C VAL A 340 20.01 -17.82 7.05
N LEU A 341 20.15 -18.76 7.99
CA LEU A 341 20.86 -18.51 9.24
C LEU A 341 22.36 -18.27 9.02
N ARG A 342 23.01 -19.05 8.16
CA ARG A 342 24.42 -18.91 7.82
C ARG A 342 24.71 -17.55 7.20
N GLU A 343 23.92 -17.14 6.20
CA GLU A 343 24.02 -15.83 5.56
C GLU A 343 23.91 -14.70 6.60
N PHE A 344 22.96 -14.80 7.53
CA PHE A 344 22.80 -13.81 8.61
C PHE A 344 24.03 -13.78 9.54
N ILE A 345 24.54 -14.93 9.96
CA ILE A 345 25.68 -15.01 10.87
C ILE A 345 26.95 -14.48 10.19
N GLN A 346 27.23 -14.86 8.94
CA GLN A 346 28.35 -14.30 8.17
C GLN A 346 28.23 -12.79 7.98
N PHE A 347 27.01 -12.31 7.75
CA PHE A 347 26.74 -10.88 7.71
C PHE A 347 27.05 -10.21 9.06
N ALA A 348 26.59 -10.78 10.17
CA ALA A 348 26.83 -10.24 11.51
C ALA A 348 28.32 -10.25 11.88
N GLU A 349 29.05 -11.31 11.51
CA GLU A 349 30.50 -11.44 11.67
C GLU A 349 31.24 -10.28 10.99
N SER A 350 30.92 -10.06 9.71
CA SER A 350 31.49 -8.97 8.91
C SER A 350 31.05 -7.59 9.43
N HIS A 351 29.77 -7.42 9.73
CA HIS A 351 29.20 -6.14 10.15
C HIS A 351 29.70 -5.68 11.52
N TYR A 352 29.99 -6.61 12.44
CA TYR A 352 30.51 -6.28 13.77
C TYR A 352 32.02 -6.51 13.92
N ALA A 353 32.74 -6.74 12.81
CA ALA A 353 34.19 -6.99 12.80
C ALA A 353 34.58 -7.99 13.91
N ILE A 354 33.92 -9.14 13.87
CA ILE A 354 34.14 -10.24 14.81
C ILE A 354 35.43 -10.95 14.39
N GLU A 355 36.43 -10.96 15.26
CA GLU A 355 37.73 -11.60 15.01
C GLU A 355 37.93 -12.83 15.90
N SER A 356 37.20 -12.88 17.02
CA SER A 356 37.34 -13.91 18.04
C SER A 356 36.00 -14.44 18.55
N GLN A 357 36.04 -15.59 19.22
CA GLN A 357 34.86 -16.12 19.91
C GLN A 357 34.36 -15.16 21.01
N ALA A 358 35.25 -14.39 21.64
CA ALA A 358 34.91 -13.43 22.68
C ALA A 358 34.04 -12.28 22.15
N ASP A 359 34.27 -11.85 20.92
CA ASP A 359 33.53 -10.74 20.29
C ASP A 359 32.05 -11.09 20.10
N TRP A 360 31.74 -12.34 19.78
CA TRP A 360 30.35 -12.82 19.70
C TRP A 360 29.59 -12.63 21.01
N TYR A 361 30.24 -12.81 22.17
CA TYR A 361 29.61 -12.60 23.47
C TYR A 361 29.33 -11.13 23.77
N ARG A 362 30.04 -10.19 23.11
CA ARG A 362 29.78 -8.74 23.23
C ARG A 362 28.49 -8.33 22.53
N LEU A 363 27.96 -9.10 21.58
CA LEU A 363 26.74 -8.72 20.88
C LEU A 363 25.51 -8.75 21.80
N SER A 364 24.67 -7.72 21.65
CA SER A 364 23.41 -7.58 22.36
C SER A 364 22.22 -7.94 21.47
N TRP A 365 21.09 -8.30 22.09
CA TRP A 365 19.83 -8.51 21.37
C TRP A 365 19.35 -7.27 20.61
N SER A 366 19.67 -6.05 21.09
CA SER A 366 19.34 -4.84 20.33
C SER A 366 20.12 -4.81 19.02
N GLN A 367 21.44 -5.01 19.06
CA GLN A 367 22.28 -5.04 17.86
C GLN A 367 21.79 -6.07 16.84
N ILE A 368 21.50 -7.31 17.28
CA ILE A 368 20.92 -8.35 16.42
C ILE A 368 19.58 -7.91 15.80
N ARG A 369 18.74 -7.20 16.55
CA ARG A 369 17.48 -6.64 16.03
C ARG A 369 17.71 -5.50 15.05
N ASP A 370 18.66 -4.63 15.34
CA ASP A 370 18.94 -3.42 14.56
C ASP A 370 19.40 -3.77 13.14
N ILE A 371 20.07 -4.92 12.98
CA ILE A 371 20.42 -5.49 11.66
C ILE A 371 19.38 -6.48 11.09
N GLY A 372 18.23 -6.68 11.74
CA GLY A 372 17.11 -7.49 11.23
C GLY A 372 17.09 -8.97 11.65
N GLY A 373 18.13 -9.46 12.34
CA GLY A 373 18.27 -10.88 12.71
C GLY A 373 17.35 -11.38 13.83
N PHE A 374 16.66 -10.49 14.56
CA PHE A 374 15.93 -10.84 15.78
C PHE A 374 14.97 -12.03 15.60
N SER A 375 14.11 -11.96 14.58
CA SER A 375 13.09 -13.00 14.33
C SER A 375 13.72 -14.34 13.97
N LEU A 376 14.77 -14.33 13.16
CA LEU A 376 15.48 -15.52 12.71
C LEU A 376 16.20 -16.20 13.88
N VAL A 377 16.99 -15.43 14.63
CA VAL A 377 17.75 -15.91 15.79
C VAL A 377 16.82 -16.44 16.88
N LYS A 378 15.72 -15.72 17.17
CA LYS A 378 14.72 -16.15 18.15
C LYS A 378 14.08 -17.48 17.77
N LYS A 379 13.78 -17.69 16.48
CA LYS A 379 13.19 -18.96 15.99
C LYS A 379 14.18 -20.12 15.98
N ASN A 380 15.48 -19.83 15.93
CA ASN A 380 16.54 -20.83 15.99
C ASN A 380 17.00 -21.19 17.42
N GLY A 381 16.23 -20.80 18.44
CA GLY A 381 16.50 -21.15 19.83
C GLY A 381 17.30 -20.09 20.60
N GLY A 382 17.57 -18.93 19.99
CA GLY A 382 18.41 -17.89 20.57
C GLY A 382 19.77 -17.78 19.90
N PHE A 383 20.54 -16.78 20.30
CA PHE A 383 21.83 -16.47 19.65
C PHE A 383 22.90 -17.53 19.89
N CYS A 384 22.98 -18.06 21.12
CA CYS A 384 23.88 -19.16 21.45
C CYS A 384 23.60 -20.41 20.60
N GLN A 385 22.34 -20.82 20.49
CA GLN A 385 21.93 -21.98 19.69
C GLN A 385 22.13 -21.73 18.20
N SER A 386 21.90 -20.49 17.74
CA SER A 386 22.15 -20.10 16.35
C SER A 386 23.64 -20.25 15.99
N LEU A 387 24.54 -19.77 16.84
CA LEU A 387 25.98 -19.91 16.67
C LEU A 387 26.43 -21.37 16.77
N ALA A 388 25.88 -22.15 17.71
CA ALA A 388 26.18 -23.58 17.83
C ALA A 388 25.75 -24.40 16.60
N LYS A 389 24.72 -23.97 15.86
CA LYS A 389 24.33 -24.59 14.59
C LYS A 389 25.30 -24.28 13.44
N ILE A 390 25.85 -23.07 13.41
CA ILE A 390 26.74 -22.60 12.33
C ILE A 390 28.20 -22.99 12.57
N TYR A 391 28.63 -22.94 13.84
CA TYR A 391 29.96 -23.28 14.32
C TYR A 391 29.87 -24.40 15.38
N PRO A 392 29.49 -25.63 15.00
CA PRO A 392 29.30 -26.76 15.93
C PRO A 392 30.59 -27.20 16.63
N GLU A 393 31.75 -26.88 16.06
CA GLU A 393 33.07 -27.15 16.62
C GLU A 393 33.44 -26.22 17.78
N LYS A 394 32.73 -25.11 17.97
CA LYS A 394 32.98 -24.15 19.05
C LYS A 394 32.14 -24.48 20.28
N GLN A 395 32.76 -24.39 21.46
CA GLN A 395 32.04 -24.54 22.72
C GLN A 395 31.45 -23.20 23.16
N TRP A 396 30.13 -23.06 22.99
CA TRP A 396 29.41 -21.84 23.35
C TRP A 396 28.88 -21.88 24.78
N ASN A 397 29.25 -20.91 25.62
CA ASN A 397 28.68 -20.74 26.96
C ASN A 397 27.47 -19.77 26.93
N PRO A 398 26.23 -20.23 27.18
CA PRO A 398 25.03 -19.40 27.18
C PRO A 398 25.07 -18.24 28.20
N LEU A 399 25.77 -18.42 29.33
CA LEU A 399 25.81 -17.44 30.42
C LEU A 399 26.54 -16.15 30.01
N LEU A 400 27.56 -16.27 29.16
CA LEU A 400 28.34 -15.12 28.67
C LEU A 400 27.49 -14.19 27.78
N PHE A 401 26.44 -14.71 27.14
CA PHE A 401 25.51 -13.90 26.35
C PHE A 401 24.55 -13.03 27.18
N ASN A 402 24.49 -13.19 28.50
CA ASN A 402 23.61 -12.38 29.35
C ASN A 402 24.36 -11.61 30.45
N MET A 403 25.70 -11.65 30.48
CA MET A 403 26.47 -10.90 31.47
C MET A 403 26.25 -9.38 31.34
N PRO A 404 26.17 -8.64 32.46
CA PRO A 404 26.21 -7.19 32.44
C PRO A 404 27.60 -6.70 32.02
N GLY A 405 27.70 -5.45 31.55
CA GLY A 405 29.00 -4.80 31.31
C GLY A 405 29.74 -5.20 30.03
N LYS A 406 29.08 -5.84 29.05
CA LYS A 406 29.68 -6.29 27.77
C LYS A 406 30.29 -5.19 26.88
N LYS A 407 30.09 -3.91 27.22
CA LYS A 407 30.52 -2.76 26.42
C LYS A 407 30.09 -2.88 24.93
N SER A 408 28.88 -3.40 24.67
CA SER A 408 28.39 -3.70 23.31
C SER A 408 28.30 -2.46 22.42
N SER A 409 27.75 -1.36 22.94
CA SER A 409 27.64 -0.08 22.23
C SER A 409 29.01 0.57 22.03
N GLN A 410 29.91 0.46 23.02
CA GLN A 410 31.30 0.94 22.88
C GLN A 410 32.05 0.18 21.78
N ARG A 411 31.88 -1.14 21.66
CA ARG A 411 32.46 -1.90 20.53
C ARG A 411 31.92 -1.41 19.19
N LEU A 412 30.61 -1.17 19.11
CA LEU A 412 30.00 -0.65 17.88
C LEU A 412 30.52 0.75 17.55
N LEU A 413 30.69 1.61 18.55
CA LEU A 413 31.29 2.92 18.38
C LEU A 413 32.70 2.80 17.80
N LYS A 414 33.55 1.91 18.34
CA LYS A 414 34.89 1.65 17.77
C LYS A 414 34.84 1.31 16.29
N ILE A 415 33.97 0.38 15.92
CA ILE A 415 33.81 -0.08 14.54
C ILE A 415 33.37 1.07 13.63
N TYR A 416 32.44 1.91 14.10
CA TYR A 416 32.01 3.07 13.32
C TYR A 416 33.10 4.13 13.22
N LEU A 417 33.84 4.41 14.29
CA LEU A 417 34.95 5.36 14.24
C LEU A 417 36.02 4.90 13.23
N ASP A 418 36.38 3.61 13.22
CA ASP A 418 37.32 3.06 12.24
C ASP A 418 36.83 3.15 10.78
N ARG A 419 35.51 3.10 10.57
CA ARG A 419 34.90 3.24 9.24
C ARG A 419 34.77 4.69 8.79
N LEU A 420 34.43 5.58 9.72
CA LEU A 420 34.11 6.97 9.44
C LEU A 420 35.35 7.83 9.27
N LEU A 421 36.34 7.64 10.15
CA LEU A 421 37.57 8.41 10.11
C LEU A 421 38.43 8.00 8.91
N HIS A 422 39.31 8.90 8.51
CA HIS A 422 40.26 8.63 7.43
C HIS A 422 41.02 7.31 7.68
N PRO A 423 41.22 6.45 6.66
CA PRO A 423 41.83 5.12 6.84
C PRO A 423 43.23 5.14 7.49
N ASP A 424 43.97 6.24 7.30
CA ASP A 424 45.31 6.43 7.90
C ASP A 424 45.26 6.77 9.40
N TYR A 425 44.08 7.05 9.96
CA TYR A 425 43.94 7.40 11.37
C TYR A 425 43.66 6.15 12.21
N LYS A 426 44.48 5.94 13.23
CA LYS A 426 44.29 4.82 14.15
C LYS A 426 43.54 5.25 15.40
N VAL A 427 42.37 4.64 15.62
CA VAL A 427 41.64 4.76 16.88
C VAL A 427 42.05 3.66 17.84
N VAL A 428 42.44 4.02 19.06
CA VAL A 428 42.79 3.08 20.14
C VAL A 428 41.69 3.08 21.21
N GLU A 429 41.18 1.91 21.59
CA GLU A 429 40.20 1.72 22.68
C GLU A 429 40.91 1.68 24.04
N ASP A 430 40.28 2.21 25.09
CA ASP A 430 40.80 2.26 26.47
C ASP A 430 42.25 2.83 26.54
N TYR A 431 42.55 3.91 25.80
CA TYR A 431 43.89 4.52 25.70
C TYR A 431 44.37 5.05 27.05
N ARG A 432 45.63 4.72 27.38
CA ARG A 432 46.31 5.16 28.60
C ARG A 432 47.70 5.67 28.26
N ASP A 433 48.07 6.76 28.92
CA ASP A 433 49.42 7.30 28.91
C ASP A 433 49.76 7.68 30.35
N VAL A 434 50.61 6.88 30.97
CA VAL A 434 50.87 6.95 32.41
C VAL A 434 51.58 8.25 32.78
N ASP A 435 52.27 8.87 31.83
CA ASP A 435 53.04 10.10 32.06
C ASP A 435 52.19 11.34 31.80
N LEU A 436 51.41 11.35 30.72
CA LEU A 436 50.66 12.54 30.27
C LEU A 436 49.23 12.62 30.83
N LEU A 437 48.54 11.49 30.99
CA LEU A 437 47.12 11.47 31.36
C LEU A 437 46.95 11.19 32.85
N ARG A 438 47.26 12.17 33.70
CA ARG A 438 47.17 12.05 35.16
C ARG A 438 46.41 13.20 35.81
N TYR A 439 45.55 12.88 36.76
CA TYR A 439 44.93 13.88 37.63
C TYR A 439 46.00 14.63 38.43
N ARG A 440 45.99 15.96 38.41
CA ARG A 440 46.86 16.80 39.25
C ARG A 440 46.48 16.66 40.73
N SER A 441 45.20 16.48 41.01
CA SER A 441 44.65 16.36 42.36
C SER A 441 45.12 15.11 43.13
N THR A 442 45.27 13.98 42.44
CA THR A 442 45.56 12.68 43.06
C THR A 442 46.83 12.01 42.53
N ASN A 443 47.43 12.59 41.49
CA ASN A 443 48.54 12.00 40.75
C ASN A 443 48.22 10.61 40.16
N THR A 444 46.94 10.26 40.00
CA THR A 444 46.54 8.97 39.44
C THR A 444 46.31 9.08 37.94
N GLY A 445 46.72 8.06 37.19
CA GLY A 445 46.51 8.00 35.73
C GLY A 445 45.04 7.77 35.38
N PHE A 446 44.58 8.36 34.28
CA PHE A 446 43.25 8.13 33.72
C PHE A 446 43.34 7.61 32.28
N GLN A 447 42.23 7.07 31.80
CA GLN A 447 42.08 6.55 30.44
C GLN A 447 41.12 7.41 29.61
N LEU A 448 41.32 7.38 28.30
CA LEU A 448 40.38 7.88 27.29
C LEU A 448 39.72 6.67 26.61
N ASP A 449 38.39 6.67 26.48
CA ASP A 449 37.67 5.51 25.93
C ASP A 449 38.09 5.20 24.49
N PHE A 450 38.22 6.23 23.65
CA PHE A 450 38.74 6.12 22.29
C PHE A 450 39.64 7.31 21.98
N TYR A 451 40.85 7.07 21.48
CA TYR A 451 41.79 8.14 21.14
C TYR A 451 42.41 7.95 19.76
N CYS A 452 42.42 9.02 18.98
CA CYS A 452 43.13 9.15 17.70
C CYS A 452 44.23 10.20 17.87
N SER A 453 45.47 9.73 17.85
CA SER A 453 46.65 10.55 18.13
C SER A 453 46.95 11.58 17.03
N GLU A 454 46.66 11.21 15.80
CA GLU A 454 46.88 11.95 14.55
C GLU A 454 45.99 13.19 14.49
N LEU A 455 44.79 13.10 15.06
CA LEU A 455 43.85 14.20 15.17
C LEU A 455 43.88 14.92 16.53
N LYS A 456 44.67 14.40 17.50
CA LYS A 456 44.57 14.78 18.92
C LYS A 456 43.10 14.81 19.37
N LEU A 457 42.36 13.75 19.06
CA LEU A 457 40.92 13.67 19.23
C LEU A 457 40.55 12.43 20.05
N ALA A 458 39.71 12.62 21.05
CA ALA A 458 39.18 11.55 21.89
C ALA A 458 37.65 11.52 21.84
N PHE A 459 37.09 10.31 21.91
CA PHE A 459 35.65 10.10 22.10
C PHE A 459 35.43 9.41 23.44
N GLU A 460 34.57 9.98 24.28
CA GLU A 460 34.26 9.48 25.63
C GLU A 460 32.82 8.98 25.67
N TYR A 461 32.60 7.72 26.02
CA TYR A 461 31.27 7.13 26.08
C TYR A 461 30.67 7.34 27.47
N GLN A 462 29.77 8.30 27.56
CA GLN A 462 29.18 8.74 28.83
C GLN A 462 28.15 7.72 29.33
N GLY A 463 28.48 6.96 30.38
CA GLY A 463 27.58 5.96 30.97
C GLY A 463 26.30 6.55 31.60
N LYS A 464 25.28 5.70 31.82
CA LYS A 464 23.97 6.11 32.38
C LYS A 464 24.08 6.81 33.74
N GLN A 465 25.07 6.44 34.55
CA GLN A 465 25.33 7.07 35.85
C GLN A 465 25.76 8.55 35.78
N HIS A 466 26.18 9.07 34.61
CA HIS A 466 26.51 10.49 34.46
C HIS A 466 25.26 11.39 34.34
N PHE A 467 24.06 10.79 34.21
CA PHE A 467 22.81 11.51 33.95
C PHE A 467 21.69 11.20 34.96
N LEU A 468 21.90 10.22 35.86
CA LEU A 468 20.95 9.85 36.91
C LEU A 468 21.70 9.67 38.23
N ASP A 469 21.33 10.44 39.26
CA ASP A 469 21.87 10.27 40.61
C ASP A 469 21.52 8.87 41.11
N THR A 470 22.52 7.99 41.14
CA THR A 470 22.34 6.62 41.62
C THR A 470 23.00 6.52 43.00
N PRO A 471 22.25 6.25 44.09
CA PRO A 471 22.78 6.23 45.47
C PRO A 471 23.88 5.18 45.72
N LEU A 472 24.14 4.30 44.75
CA LEU A 472 25.09 3.19 44.82
C LEU A 472 26.54 3.57 44.47
N PHE A 473 26.79 4.75 43.90
CA PHE A 473 28.10 5.14 43.34
C PHE A 473 28.70 6.37 44.04
N GLY A 474 28.95 6.29 45.35
CA GLY A 474 29.75 7.29 46.10
C GLY A 474 29.28 8.75 45.98
N ASP A 475 30.12 9.70 46.40
CA ASP A 475 29.82 11.12 46.29
C ASP A 475 29.92 11.58 44.82
N ALA A 476 28.77 11.90 44.22
CA ALA A 476 28.66 12.37 42.83
C ALA A 476 29.56 13.58 42.53
N LYS A 477 29.93 14.36 43.54
CA LYS A 477 30.85 15.49 43.41
C LYS A 477 32.25 15.05 42.97
N ILE A 478 32.77 13.95 43.53
CA ILE A 478 34.12 13.44 43.25
C ILE A 478 34.26 13.05 41.76
N TYR A 479 33.23 12.42 41.19
CA TYR A 479 33.24 12.01 39.79
C TYR A 479 33.15 13.22 38.84
N ARG A 480 32.35 14.24 39.18
CA ARG A 480 32.25 15.49 38.39
C ARG A 480 33.57 16.28 38.43
N ASP A 481 34.21 16.36 39.59
CA ASP A 481 35.47 17.07 39.74
C ASP A 481 36.58 16.39 38.92
N ARG A 482 36.64 15.05 38.94
CA ARG A 482 37.56 14.27 38.10
C ARG A 482 37.26 14.41 36.61
N ASP A 483 36.00 14.37 36.17
CA ASP A 483 35.67 14.54 34.75
C ASP A 483 36.04 15.95 34.26
N THR A 484 35.83 16.97 35.11
CA THR A 484 36.23 18.35 34.83
C THR A 484 37.74 18.47 34.72
N GLU A 485 38.48 17.89 35.67
CA GLU A 485 39.94 17.88 35.66
C GLU A 485 40.51 17.15 34.43
N LYS A 486 39.95 15.98 34.08
CA LYS A 486 40.29 15.22 32.87
C LYS A 486 40.20 16.13 31.63
N ARG A 487 39.10 16.88 31.50
CA ARG A 487 38.87 17.79 30.36
C ARG A 487 39.85 18.95 30.32
N VAL A 488 40.22 19.51 31.47
CA VAL A 488 41.23 20.57 31.56
C VAL A 488 42.59 20.06 31.06
N ILE A 489 43.02 18.90 31.57
CA ILE A 489 44.31 18.30 31.20
C ILE A 489 44.34 17.96 29.72
N CYS A 490 43.27 17.35 29.18
CA CYS A 490 43.19 17.06 27.76
C CYS A 490 43.27 18.33 26.91
N ARG A 491 42.59 19.41 27.30
CA ARG A 491 42.65 20.69 26.60
C ARG A 491 44.06 21.28 26.59
N GLU A 492 44.78 21.21 27.71
CA GLU A 492 46.18 21.68 27.80
C GLU A 492 47.13 20.85 26.92
N LEU A 493 46.86 19.55 26.77
CA LEU A 493 47.59 18.66 25.86
C LEU A 493 47.16 18.80 24.38
N GLY A 494 46.24 19.72 24.08
CA GLY A 494 45.67 19.91 22.74
C GLY A 494 44.73 18.78 22.31
N ILE A 495 44.31 17.91 23.23
CA ILE A 495 43.39 16.81 22.97
C ILE A 495 41.95 17.33 23.07
N LYS A 496 41.23 17.28 21.95
CA LYS A 496 39.80 17.56 21.90
C LYS A 496 39.01 16.33 22.34
N ILE A 497 38.02 16.50 23.21
CA ILE A 497 37.10 15.42 23.64
C ILE A 497 35.73 15.65 23.01
N ILE A 498 35.14 14.60 22.44
CA ILE A 498 33.75 14.53 22.00
C ILE A 498 33.02 13.51 22.86
N ASP A 499 31.92 13.93 23.49
CA ASP A 499 31.10 13.05 24.31
C ASP A 499 30.07 12.29 23.47
N ILE A 500 30.03 10.97 23.65
CA ILE A 500 28.99 10.09 23.10
C ILE A 500 28.03 9.71 24.24
N PRO A 501 26.77 10.16 24.22
CA PRO A 501 25.84 9.90 25.31
C PRO A 501 25.42 8.42 25.37
N TYR A 502 25.11 7.88 26.57
CA TYR A 502 24.66 6.48 26.69
C TYR A 502 23.36 6.18 25.93
N TRP A 503 22.54 7.18 25.64
CA TRP A 503 21.31 7.02 24.84
C TRP A 503 21.56 7.13 23.33
N TRP A 504 22.83 7.18 22.89
CA TRP A 504 23.18 7.03 21.48
C TRP A 504 22.45 5.81 20.92
N ASP A 505 21.78 6.03 19.80
CA ASP A 505 20.81 5.08 19.23
C ASP A 505 21.48 4.02 18.35
N ASN A 506 22.80 3.86 18.47
CA ASN A 506 23.64 2.94 17.69
C ASN A 506 23.61 3.22 16.17
N GLN A 507 23.18 4.42 15.76
CA GLN A 507 23.11 4.81 14.35
C GLN A 507 24.39 5.47 13.90
N VAL A 508 24.83 5.13 12.70
CA VAL A 508 25.99 5.76 12.09
C VAL A 508 25.66 7.21 11.72
N GLU A 509 24.42 7.47 11.29
CA GLU A 509 23.94 8.80 10.92
C GLU A 509 23.91 9.75 12.12
N SER A 510 23.50 9.29 13.30
CA SER A 510 23.53 10.10 14.52
C SER A 510 24.96 10.38 14.98
N LEU A 511 25.86 9.40 14.85
CA LEU A 511 27.29 9.59 15.14
C LEU A 511 27.95 10.58 14.17
N ILE A 512 27.62 10.52 12.88
CA ILE A 512 28.05 11.51 11.88
C ILE A 512 27.59 12.90 12.28
N GLY A 513 26.31 13.04 12.68
CA GLY A 513 25.77 14.30 13.20
C GLY A 513 26.58 14.83 14.39
N THR A 514 26.86 13.99 15.39
CA THR A 514 27.68 14.37 16.54
C THR A 514 29.10 14.81 16.15
N ILE A 515 29.74 14.12 15.21
CA ILE A 515 31.07 14.50 14.70
C ILE A 515 31.01 15.86 13.99
N GLN A 516 29.98 16.09 13.16
CA GLN A 516 29.81 17.33 12.41
C GLN A 516 29.50 18.53 13.30
N GLU A 517 28.64 18.36 14.31
CA GLU A 517 28.35 19.37 15.35
C GLU A 517 29.63 19.79 16.11
N ASN A 518 30.62 18.90 16.18
CA ASN A 518 31.92 19.16 16.76
C ASN A 518 32.97 19.59 15.70
N ASN A 519 32.56 20.21 14.60
CA ASN A 519 33.42 20.71 13.52
C ASN A 519 34.30 19.63 12.86
N GLY A 520 33.86 18.36 12.89
CA GLY A 520 34.62 17.21 12.43
C GLY A 520 34.43 16.81 10.97
N HIS A 521 33.84 17.68 10.13
CA HIS A 521 33.49 17.35 8.74
C HIS A 521 34.69 16.84 7.92
N GLN A 522 35.87 17.46 8.11
CA GLN A 522 37.09 17.07 7.40
C GLN A 522 37.60 15.67 7.80
N TRP A 523 37.33 15.21 9.01
CA TRP A 523 37.81 13.91 9.49
C TRP A 523 37.09 12.74 8.82
N ILE A 524 35.86 12.98 8.33
CA ILE A 524 34.98 11.98 7.74
C ILE A 524 34.67 12.26 6.26
N SER A 525 35.33 13.24 5.63
CA SER A 525 35.01 13.70 4.28
C SER A 525 35.12 12.59 3.24
N LYS A 526 36.20 11.78 3.29
CA LYS A 526 36.39 10.63 2.39
C LYS A 526 35.24 9.63 2.48
N TYR A 527 34.76 9.36 3.68
CA TYR A 527 33.63 8.47 3.88
C TYR A 527 32.35 9.09 3.29
N LEU A 528 32.07 10.37 3.53
CA LEU A 528 30.91 11.06 2.97
C LEU A 528 30.95 11.13 1.44
N GLU A 529 32.13 11.34 0.85
CA GLU A 529 32.35 11.30 -0.60
C GLU A 529 32.07 9.90 -1.17
N SER A 530 32.52 8.84 -0.47
CA SER A 530 32.28 7.45 -0.88
C SER A 530 30.79 7.07 -0.87
N ILE A 531 30.01 7.63 0.06
CA ILE A 531 28.55 7.44 0.09
C ILE A 531 27.89 8.17 -1.08
N LYS A 532 28.25 9.45 -1.30
CA LYS A 532 27.68 10.25 -2.40
C LYS A 532 27.92 9.61 -3.75
N THR A 533 29.14 9.14 -4.02
CA THR A 533 29.46 8.44 -5.28
C THR A 533 28.66 7.14 -5.46
N LYS A 534 28.34 6.42 -4.38
CA LYS A 534 27.49 5.22 -4.45
C LYS A 534 26.01 5.56 -4.67
N GLU A 535 25.51 6.61 -4.02
CA GLU A 535 24.15 7.12 -4.23
C GLU A 535 23.95 7.61 -5.66
N ASP A 536 24.90 8.38 -6.20
CA ASP A 536 24.87 8.87 -7.58
C ASP A 536 24.93 7.73 -8.60
N ASN A 537 25.66 6.66 -8.29
CA ASN A 537 25.72 5.45 -9.12
C ASN A 537 24.55 4.48 -8.88
N ASN A 538 23.55 4.82 -8.05
CA ASN A 538 22.45 3.93 -7.65
C ASN A 538 22.92 2.55 -7.14
N VAL A 539 24.17 2.44 -6.68
CA VAL A 539 24.68 1.24 -6.05
C VAL A 539 24.09 1.24 -4.64
N VAL A 540 23.06 0.42 -4.43
CA VAL A 540 22.45 0.25 -3.10
C VAL A 540 23.54 -0.30 -2.19
N ASP A 541 24.15 0.59 -1.41
CA ASP A 541 25.19 0.16 -0.49
C ASP A 541 24.54 -0.71 0.57
N GLN A 542 24.79 -2.01 0.46
CA GLN A 542 24.52 -3.01 1.48
C GLN A 542 25.44 -2.81 2.70
N LEU A 543 25.94 -1.60 2.97
CA LEU A 543 26.76 -1.29 4.14
C LEU A 543 26.03 -0.32 5.07
N HIS A 544 25.17 0.55 4.54
CA HIS A 544 24.36 1.49 5.31
C HIS A 544 22.94 0.96 5.50
N PHE A 545 22.85 -0.05 6.34
CA PHE A 545 21.57 -0.60 6.75
C PHE A 545 20.97 0.26 7.87
N SER A 546 20.23 1.28 7.46
CA SER A 546 19.39 2.02 8.41
C SER A 546 18.40 1.03 9.04
N PRO A 547 18.36 0.91 10.38
CA PRO A 547 17.43 0.06 11.09
C PRO A 547 16.00 0.43 10.72
N ILE A 548 15.10 -0.49 10.99
CA ILE A 548 13.67 -0.25 10.84
C ILE A 548 13.32 0.99 11.70
N PRO A 549 12.82 2.10 11.12
CA PRO A 549 12.58 3.32 11.89
C PRO A 549 11.65 3.06 13.05
N LYS A 550 11.94 3.66 14.22
CA LYS A 550 11.16 3.43 15.45
C LYS A 550 9.67 3.76 15.27
N THR A 551 9.29 4.66 14.36
CA THR A 551 7.90 4.97 14.01
C THR A 551 7.12 3.75 13.51
N TYR A 552 7.78 2.86 12.74
CA TYR A 552 7.22 1.59 12.29
C TYR A 552 7.36 0.47 13.33
N GLN A 553 8.34 0.55 14.23
CA GLN A 553 8.47 -0.38 15.36
C GLN A 553 7.47 -0.08 16.51
N LYS A 554 7.03 1.18 16.67
CA LYS A 554 6.25 1.67 17.82
C LYS A 554 4.76 1.81 17.61
N GLN A 555 4.21 1.77 16.40
CA GLN A 555 2.76 1.95 16.27
C GLN A 555 1.93 0.82 16.91
N ARG A 556 2.47 -0.39 17.10
CA ARG A 556 1.67 -1.51 17.64
C ARG A 556 2.43 -2.54 18.50
N THR A 557 3.37 -2.13 19.35
CA THR A 557 3.69 -2.96 20.54
C THR A 557 2.66 -2.66 21.62
N ASN A 558 1.84 -3.66 21.96
CA ASN A 558 0.90 -3.66 23.07
C ASN A 558 1.42 -2.87 24.29
N LYS A 559 0.53 -2.05 24.86
CA LYS A 559 0.59 -1.24 26.08
C LYS A 559 1.02 -1.98 27.38
N LYS A 560 1.88 -3.00 27.34
CA LYS A 560 2.19 -3.86 28.51
C LYS A 560 3.66 -3.93 28.96
N VAL A 561 4.56 -3.10 28.43
CA VAL A 561 6.00 -3.15 28.83
C VAL A 561 6.56 -1.78 29.28
N HIS A 562 5.70 -0.80 29.59
CA HIS A 562 6.13 0.47 30.21
C HIS A 562 5.44 0.76 31.56
N LEU A 563 5.02 -0.28 32.26
CA LEU A 563 4.70 -0.24 33.69
C LEU A 563 5.46 -1.37 34.37
N LEU A 564 6.75 -1.13 34.58
CA LEU A 564 7.72 -1.69 35.53
C LEU A 564 9.02 -0.91 35.28
#